data_AF-A0A9P4DP42-F1
#
_entry.id   AF-A0A9P4DP42-F1
#
_cell.length_a   1.000
_cell.length_b   1.000
_cell.length_c   1.000
_cell.angle_alpha   90.00
_cell.angle_beta   90.00
_cell.angle_gamma   90.00
#
_symmetry.space_group_name_H-M   'P 1'
#
loop_
_entity.id
_entity.type
_entity.pdbx_description
1 polymer ?
#
loop_
_entity_poly.entity_id
_entity_poly.type
_entity_poly.pdbx_seq_one_letter_code
_entity_poly.pdbx_strand_id
1 'polypeptide(L)'
;MKKLFVLFALMVIASTSYAQVYKMYKTRNYHNQLRLNTMTGEVQQIQDDGQSWEICSAREILGDKEGRFRLYETQNMWTFIMLDTYTGKNWQVQFSVKGEDYMFAAPINIFSLAYPEKSSNWTNRFQMFATENMWTFILLDSYNGRLWQVQYSTQDLDNLFCIPINKYELVENNERCIFSIQPLTSMYQYYLINDNTGDMWKFQWSTKGDDYRWIERFR
;
A
#
# COMPACT_ATOMS: atom_id res chain seq x y z
N MET A 1 -41.91 36.36 1.23
CA MET A 1 -40.54 36.21 0.71
C MET A 1 -39.46 36.17 1.81
N LYS A 2 -39.68 35.45 2.93
CA LYS A 2 -38.65 35.22 3.97
C LYS A 2 -38.41 33.74 4.30
N LYS A 3 -39.25 32.83 3.79
CA LYS A 3 -39.12 31.38 4.01
C LYS A 3 -38.35 30.65 2.90
N LEU A 4 -38.04 31.31 1.79
CA LEU A 4 -37.32 30.71 0.66
C LEU A 4 -35.78 30.84 0.79
N PHE A 5 -35.30 31.80 1.59
CA PHE A 5 -33.86 31.97 1.83
C PHE A 5 -33.27 30.98 2.83
N VAL A 6 -34.08 30.38 3.70
CA VAL A 6 -33.62 29.40 4.70
C VAL A 6 -33.35 28.03 4.06
N LEU A 7 -34.07 27.68 2.98
CA LEU A 7 -33.86 26.42 2.26
C LEU A 7 -32.57 26.43 1.42
N PHE A 8 -32.12 27.59 0.94
CA PHE A 8 -30.84 27.71 0.24
C PHE A 8 -29.63 27.73 1.20
N ALA A 9 -29.83 28.19 2.44
CA ALA A 9 -28.77 28.18 3.47
C ALA A 9 -28.44 26.77 3.99
N LEU A 10 -29.37 25.80 3.86
CA LEU A 10 -29.16 24.40 4.25
C LEU A 10 -28.55 23.53 3.13
N MET A 11 -28.57 23.98 1.88
CA MET A 11 -27.97 23.26 0.74
C MET A 11 -26.50 23.61 0.49
N VAL A 12 -25.95 24.59 1.21
CA VAL A 12 -24.53 24.96 1.18
C VAL A 12 -23.87 24.61 2.52
N ILE A 13 -24.26 23.49 3.13
CA ILE A 13 -23.33 22.79 4.02
C ILE A 13 -22.35 22.11 3.08
N ALA A 14 -21.23 22.80 2.87
CA ALA A 14 -20.09 22.33 2.12
C ALA A 14 -19.91 20.83 2.36
N SER A 15 -19.91 20.07 1.28
CA SER A 15 -19.30 18.75 1.22
C SER A 15 -17.80 18.91 1.45
N THR A 16 -17.41 19.25 2.67
CA THR A 16 -16.10 18.89 3.20
C THR A 16 -16.19 17.39 3.40
N SER A 17 -15.84 16.62 2.37
CA SER A 17 -15.49 15.23 2.56
C SER A 17 -14.27 15.21 3.47
N TYR A 18 -14.49 15.22 4.79
CA TYR A 18 -13.44 14.84 5.73
C TYR A 18 -13.02 13.45 5.30
N ALA A 19 -11.76 13.29 4.88
CA ALA A 19 -11.32 11.97 4.52
C ALA A 19 -11.40 11.07 5.74
N GLN A 20 -11.76 9.84 5.45
CA GLN A 20 -12.03 8.86 6.47
C GLN A 20 -10.72 8.50 7.17
N VAL A 21 -10.55 8.96 8.42
CA VAL A 21 -9.42 8.56 9.29
C VAL A 21 -9.40 7.04 9.46
N TYR A 22 -10.57 6.43 9.52
CA TYR A 22 -10.70 4.98 9.64
C TYR A 22 -11.28 4.38 8.36
N LYS A 23 -10.64 3.36 7.81
CA LYS A 23 -11.16 2.62 6.65
C LYS A 23 -11.40 1.17 7.02
N MET A 24 -12.60 0.67 6.69
CA MET A 24 -12.97 -0.73 6.87
C MET A 24 -12.57 -1.54 5.64
N TYR A 25 -11.99 -2.71 5.87
CA TYR A 25 -11.62 -3.69 4.87
C TYR A 25 -12.36 -4.99 5.17
N LYS A 26 -13.10 -5.48 4.18
CA LYS A 26 -13.71 -6.80 4.26
C LYS A 26 -12.61 -7.85 4.17
N THR A 27 -12.75 -8.92 4.93
CA THR A 27 -11.91 -10.10 4.75
C THR A 27 -12.70 -11.19 4.04
N ARG A 28 -12.02 -12.25 3.59
CA ARG A 28 -12.69 -13.44 3.04
C ARG A 28 -13.37 -14.27 4.13
N ASN A 29 -12.95 -14.11 5.38
CA ASN A 29 -13.72 -14.62 6.50
C ASN A 29 -14.88 -13.64 6.76
N TYR A 30 -16.11 -14.09 6.52
CA TYR A 30 -17.29 -13.22 6.62
C TYR A 30 -17.56 -12.70 8.04
N HIS A 31 -16.98 -13.34 9.07
CA HIS A 31 -17.05 -12.90 10.46
C HIS A 31 -16.01 -11.86 10.85
N ASN A 32 -15.04 -11.56 9.98
CA ASN A 32 -13.95 -10.65 10.30
C ASN A 32 -13.88 -9.48 9.32
N GLN A 33 -13.72 -8.29 9.89
CA GLN A 33 -13.34 -7.09 9.16
C GLN A 33 -12.08 -6.49 9.79
N LEU A 34 -11.28 -5.81 8.99
CA LEU A 34 -10.15 -5.04 9.48
C LEU A 34 -10.48 -3.55 9.44
N ARG A 35 -10.23 -2.85 10.53
CA ARG A 35 -10.28 -1.38 10.57
C ARG A 35 -8.85 -0.85 10.59
N LEU A 36 -8.52 -0.04 9.59
CA LEU A 36 -7.25 0.67 9.49
C LEU A 36 -7.45 2.13 9.88
N ASN A 37 -6.62 2.64 10.79
CA ASN A 37 -6.39 4.08 10.90
C ASN A 37 -5.44 4.51 9.76
N THR A 38 -5.98 5.22 8.77
CA THR A 38 -5.25 5.60 7.55
C THR A 38 -4.18 6.65 7.80
N MET A 39 -4.16 7.31 8.96
CA MET A 39 -3.15 8.31 9.32
C MET A 39 -2.00 7.71 10.13
N THR A 40 -2.31 6.76 11.02
CA THR A 40 -1.32 6.23 11.98
C THR A 40 -0.83 4.81 11.64
N GLY A 41 -1.56 4.06 10.83
CA GLY A 41 -1.24 2.66 10.53
C GLY A 41 -1.65 1.68 11.63
N GLU A 42 -2.48 2.10 12.58
CA GLU A 42 -3.10 1.18 13.54
C GLU A 42 -4.10 0.26 12.82
N VAL A 43 -4.06 -1.03 13.11
CA VAL A 43 -4.99 -2.03 12.54
C VAL A 43 -5.66 -2.83 13.64
N GLN A 44 -6.97 -2.93 13.55
CA GLN A 44 -7.79 -3.76 14.45
C GLN A 44 -8.60 -4.80 13.66
N GLN A 45 -8.70 -6.00 14.21
CA GLN A 45 -9.72 -6.98 13.84
C GLN A 45 -11.03 -6.62 14.53
N ILE A 46 -12.15 -6.73 13.82
CA ILE A 46 -13.51 -6.58 14.36
C ILE A 46 -14.31 -7.81 13.95
N GLN A 47 -15.01 -8.42 14.91
CA GLN A 47 -15.90 -9.56 14.72
C GLN A 47 -17.38 -9.16 14.74
N ASP A 48 -18.24 -10.02 14.19
CA ASP A 48 -19.69 -9.80 14.11
C ASP A 48 -20.37 -9.68 15.48
N ASP A 49 -19.80 -10.30 16.52
CA ASP A 49 -20.28 -10.24 17.90
C ASP A 49 -19.86 -8.95 18.63
N GLY A 50 -19.16 -8.05 17.94
CA GLY A 50 -18.68 -6.78 18.47
C GLY A 50 -17.32 -6.85 19.17
N GLN A 51 -16.70 -8.03 19.28
CA GLN A 51 -15.36 -8.15 19.82
C GLN A 51 -14.32 -7.58 18.84
N SER A 52 -13.26 -7.00 19.39
CA SER A 52 -12.19 -6.40 18.61
C SER A 52 -10.83 -6.56 19.27
N TRP A 53 -9.80 -6.73 18.45
CA TRP A 53 -8.43 -6.89 18.90
C TRP A 53 -7.49 -6.01 18.08
N GLU A 54 -6.51 -5.42 18.73
CA GLU A 54 -5.42 -4.74 18.03
C GLU A 54 -4.47 -5.78 17.43
N ILE A 55 -4.25 -5.68 16.11
CA ILE A 55 -3.25 -6.49 15.41
C ILE A 55 -1.94 -5.73 15.30
N CYS A 56 -2.06 -4.41 15.10
CA CYS A 56 -0.95 -3.52 14.81
C CYS A 56 -1.18 -2.21 15.52
N SER A 57 -0.32 -1.86 16.48
CA SER A 57 -0.30 -0.52 17.05
C SER A 57 0.09 0.53 16.01
N ALA A 58 -0.25 1.79 16.28
CA ALA A 58 0.13 2.93 15.46
C ALA A 58 1.63 2.93 15.11
N ARG A 59 1.94 3.08 13.81
CA ARG A 59 3.30 3.20 13.28
C ARG A 59 3.75 4.64 13.17
N GLU A 60 2.80 5.57 13.05
CA GLU A 60 3.03 7.00 12.96
C GLU A 60 2.12 7.73 13.95
N ILE A 61 2.64 7.93 15.16
CA ILE A 61 1.85 8.39 16.31
C ILE A 61 1.24 9.78 16.09
N LEU A 62 1.95 10.66 15.35
CA LEU A 62 1.47 12.02 15.09
C LEU A 62 0.30 12.07 14.08
N GLY A 63 0.14 11.04 13.24
CA GLY A 63 -0.94 10.99 12.24
C GLY A 63 -1.04 12.23 11.36
N ASP A 64 0.09 12.79 10.94
CA ASP A 64 0.20 14.11 10.30
C ASP A 64 -0.20 14.11 8.82
N LYS A 65 -0.31 12.93 8.20
CA LYS A 65 -0.67 12.75 6.80
C LYS A 65 -1.92 11.90 6.66
N GLU A 66 -2.94 12.52 6.09
CA GLU A 66 -4.20 11.88 5.74
C GLU A 66 -4.01 10.78 4.68
N GLY A 67 -4.67 9.63 4.83
CA GLY A 67 -4.65 8.56 3.81
C GLY A 67 -3.29 7.88 3.61
N ARG A 68 -2.33 8.12 4.51
CA ARG A 68 -0.94 7.62 4.43
C ARG A 68 -0.87 6.09 4.34
N PHE A 69 -1.69 5.38 5.11
CA PHE A 69 -1.67 3.94 5.18
C PHE A 69 -2.77 3.28 4.35
N ARG A 70 -2.45 2.14 3.72
CA ARG A 70 -3.40 1.30 2.99
C ARG A 70 -3.16 -0.18 3.30
N LEU A 71 -4.22 -0.98 3.30
CA LEU A 71 -4.14 -2.45 3.33
C LEU A 71 -4.36 -3.00 1.92
N TYR A 72 -3.50 -3.93 1.52
CA TYR A 72 -3.58 -4.69 0.27
C TYR A 72 -3.89 -6.15 0.61
N GLU A 73 -4.97 -6.67 0.03
CA GLU A 73 -5.39 -8.06 0.26
C GLU A 73 -4.38 -9.01 -0.39
N THR A 74 -3.99 -10.07 0.33
CA THR A 74 -3.20 -11.16 -0.24
C THR A 74 -4.10 -12.30 -0.71
N GLN A 75 -3.54 -13.29 -1.42
CA GLN A 75 -4.31 -14.49 -1.72
C GLN A 75 -4.53 -15.38 -0.49
N ASN A 76 -3.70 -15.25 0.56
CA ASN A 76 -3.97 -15.89 1.85
C ASN A 76 -5.10 -15.12 2.56
N MET A 77 -6.19 -15.83 2.87
CA MET A 77 -7.38 -15.22 3.47
C MET A 77 -7.15 -14.56 4.84
N TRP A 78 -6.06 -14.88 5.53
CA TRP A 78 -5.72 -14.39 6.87
C TRP A 78 -4.65 -13.28 6.87
N THR A 79 -4.19 -12.86 5.69
CA THR A 79 -3.04 -11.96 5.57
C THR A 79 -3.33 -10.79 4.65
N PHE A 80 -2.96 -9.60 5.10
CA PHE A 80 -2.90 -8.37 4.32
C PHE A 80 -1.46 -7.83 4.33
N ILE A 81 -1.15 -6.98 3.37
CA ILE A 81 0.05 -6.14 3.42
C ILE A 81 -0.36 -4.72 3.74
N MET A 82 0.15 -4.17 4.84
CA MET A 82 0.00 -2.75 5.15
C MET A 82 1.15 -1.98 4.51
N LEU A 83 0.83 -0.92 3.77
CA LEU A 83 1.80 -0.04 3.14
C LEU A 83 1.65 1.38 3.69
N ASP A 84 2.77 1.95 4.13
CA ASP A 84 2.94 3.39 4.25
C ASP A 84 3.21 3.96 2.84
N THR A 85 2.17 4.53 2.23
CA THR A 85 2.21 5.07 0.87
C THR A 85 3.09 6.32 0.72
N TYR A 86 3.59 6.85 1.84
CA TYR A 86 4.44 8.04 1.89
C TYR A 86 5.93 7.70 1.93
N THR A 87 6.31 6.67 2.69
CA THR A 87 7.73 6.28 2.88
C THR A 87 8.14 4.97 2.23
N GLY A 88 7.18 4.12 1.83
CA GLY A 88 7.42 2.80 1.25
C GLY A 88 7.68 1.69 2.28
N LYS A 89 7.63 1.99 3.58
CA LYS A 89 7.62 0.94 4.61
C LYS A 89 6.37 0.08 4.49
N ASN A 90 6.54 -1.23 4.64
CA ASN A 90 5.42 -2.15 4.60
C ASN A 90 5.55 -3.29 5.60
N TRP A 91 4.40 -3.85 5.96
CA TRP A 91 4.26 -4.87 6.99
C TRP A 91 3.32 -5.97 6.50
N GLN A 92 3.65 -7.22 6.83
CA GLN A 92 2.70 -8.31 6.79
C GLN A 92 1.78 -8.20 8.01
N VAL A 93 0.48 -8.10 7.79
CA VAL A 93 -0.55 -8.04 8.83
C VAL A 93 -1.36 -9.34 8.81
N GLN A 94 -1.27 -10.12 9.88
CA GLN A 94 -1.99 -11.37 10.04
C GLN A 94 -3.06 -11.23 11.13
N PHE A 95 -4.28 -11.66 10.80
CA PHE A 95 -5.42 -11.72 11.71
C PHE A 95 -5.86 -13.18 11.92
N SER A 96 -6.70 -13.44 12.93
CA SER A 96 -7.00 -14.82 13.32
C SER A 96 -8.31 -14.96 14.09
N VAL A 97 -8.94 -16.13 13.96
CA VAL A 97 -10.05 -16.56 14.82
C VAL A 97 -9.60 -17.39 16.02
N LYS A 98 -8.30 -17.73 16.09
CA LYS A 98 -7.73 -18.57 17.16
C LYS A 98 -7.21 -17.78 18.37
N GLY A 99 -7.33 -16.46 18.36
CA GLY A 99 -6.85 -15.56 19.42
C GLY A 99 -5.62 -14.74 19.04
N GLU A 100 -5.23 -13.84 19.95
CA GLU A 100 -4.17 -12.83 19.78
C GLU A 100 -2.78 -13.44 19.53
N ASP A 101 -2.51 -14.65 20.04
CA ASP A 101 -1.24 -15.37 19.83
C ASP A 101 -0.91 -15.65 18.35
N TYR A 102 -1.92 -15.57 17.48
CA TYR A 102 -1.80 -15.77 16.04
C TYR A 102 -1.97 -14.48 15.23
N MET A 103 -2.13 -13.34 15.90
CA MET A 103 -2.28 -12.02 15.30
C MET A 103 -0.97 -11.26 15.41
N PHE A 104 -0.51 -10.66 14.32
CA PHE A 104 0.70 -9.86 14.35
C PHE A 104 0.79 -8.91 13.15
N ALA A 105 1.68 -7.93 13.29
CA ALA A 105 2.19 -7.14 12.19
C ALA A 105 3.72 -7.18 12.17
N ALA A 106 4.29 -7.84 11.17
CA ALA A 106 5.74 -8.00 11.00
C ALA A 106 6.26 -7.08 9.89
N PRO A 107 7.32 -6.27 10.13
CA PRO A 107 7.88 -5.42 9.09
C PRO A 107 8.52 -6.27 8.00
N ILE A 108 8.20 -5.98 6.73
CA ILE A 108 8.87 -6.58 5.58
C ILE A 108 10.11 -5.76 5.20
N ASN A 109 10.06 -4.44 5.40
CA ASN A 109 11.22 -3.57 5.43
C ASN A 109 11.14 -2.58 6.60
N ILE A 110 12.26 -2.42 7.29
CA ILE A 110 12.38 -1.53 8.45
C ILE A 110 12.76 -0.10 8.07
N PHE A 111 13.47 0.07 6.94
CA PHE A 111 13.94 1.37 6.47
C PHE A 111 12.99 1.96 5.44
N SER A 112 12.78 3.27 5.52
CA SER A 112 12.04 4.01 4.50
C SER A 112 12.76 3.87 3.15
N LEU A 113 11.97 3.73 2.09
CA LEU A 113 12.47 3.72 0.71
C LEU A 113 12.59 5.13 0.14
N ALA A 114 11.87 6.09 0.72
CA ALA A 114 12.04 7.52 0.50
C ALA A 114 11.96 8.31 1.82
N TYR A 115 12.76 9.37 1.90
CA TYR A 115 12.87 10.24 3.08
C TYR A 115 12.28 11.62 2.76
N PRO A 116 11.05 11.90 3.22
CA PRO A 116 10.39 13.18 2.97
C PRO A 116 11.06 14.32 3.73
N GLU A 117 11.22 15.46 3.08
CA GLU A 117 11.55 16.70 3.76
C GLU A 117 10.33 17.22 4.55
N LYS A 118 10.54 18.15 5.48
CA LYS A 118 9.44 18.75 6.27
C LYS A 118 8.37 19.43 5.39
N SER A 119 8.79 20.00 4.27
CA SER A 119 7.94 20.64 3.26
C SER A 119 7.26 19.65 2.31
N SER A 120 7.63 18.36 2.35
CA SER A 120 7.08 17.37 1.43
C SER A 120 5.57 17.19 1.62
N ASN A 121 4.88 17.21 0.50
CA ASN A 121 3.43 17.07 0.39
C ASN A 121 3.06 15.89 -0.54
N TRP A 122 3.90 14.85 -0.58
CA TRP A 122 3.65 13.69 -1.42
C TRP A 122 2.31 13.03 -1.09
N THR A 123 1.63 12.55 -2.13
CA THR A 123 0.35 11.85 -1.98
C THR A 123 0.41 10.55 -2.75
N ASN A 124 0.12 9.42 -2.09
CA ASN A 124 0.04 8.10 -2.72
C ASN A 124 1.27 7.72 -3.57
N ARG A 125 2.48 8.13 -3.13
CA ARG A 125 3.74 7.92 -3.86
C ARG A 125 4.00 6.43 -4.08
N PHE A 126 3.83 5.63 -3.04
CA PHE A 126 4.06 4.20 -3.09
C PHE A 126 2.76 3.42 -3.31
N GLN A 127 2.80 2.45 -4.24
CA GLN A 127 1.66 1.61 -4.62
C GLN A 127 2.06 0.14 -4.73
N MET A 128 1.18 -0.76 -4.31
CA MET A 128 1.39 -2.21 -4.42
C MET A 128 0.58 -2.81 -5.56
N PHE A 129 1.24 -3.65 -6.34
CA PHE A 129 0.66 -4.43 -7.43
C PHE A 129 0.80 -5.90 -7.10
N ALA A 130 -0.34 -6.59 -6.97
CA ALA A 130 -0.36 -8.03 -6.76
C ALA A 130 0.15 -8.74 -8.02
N THR A 131 1.03 -9.73 -7.84
CA THR A 131 1.45 -10.62 -8.94
C THR A 131 0.57 -11.86 -8.96
N GLU A 132 0.67 -12.67 -10.02
CA GLU A 132 0.03 -13.99 -10.04
C GLU A 132 0.65 -14.96 -9.02
N ASN A 133 1.89 -14.72 -8.60
CA ASN A 133 2.47 -15.46 -7.49
C ASN A 133 1.86 -14.96 -6.18
N MET A 134 1.21 -15.88 -5.46
CA MET A 134 0.46 -15.56 -4.26
C MET A 134 1.28 -14.91 -3.13
N TRP A 135 2.61 -15.05 -3.14
CA TRP A 135 3.54 -14.55 -2.12
C TRP A 135 4.20 -13.23 -2.48
N THR A 136 4.03 -12.75 -3.72
CA THR A 136 4.82 -11.66 -4.26
C THR A 136 3.96 -10.48 -4.72
N PHE A 137 4.40 -9.29 -4.34
CA PHE A 137 3.92 -8.00 -4.84
C PHE A 137 5.05 -7.25 -5.53
N ILE A 138 4.68 -6.35 -6.43
CA ILE A 138 5.57 -5.31 -6.94
C ILE A 138 5.20 -4.01 -6.22
N LEU A 139 6.16 -3.40 -5.55
CA LEU A 139 6.04 -2.07 -4.96
C LEU A 139 6.60 -1.04 -5.94
N LEU A 140 5.80 -0.05 -6.28
CA LEU A 140 6.14 1.05 -7.18
C LEU A 140 6.26 2.35 -6.42
N ASP A 141 7.39 3.04 -6.58
CA ASP A 141 7.49 4.48 -6.35
C ASP A 141 7.03 5.23 -7.61
N SER A 142 5.79 5.72 -7.56
CA SER A 142 5.11 6.29 -8.72
C SER A 142 5.67 7.67 -9.10
N TYR A 143 6.56 8.25 -8.29
CA TYR A 143 7.18 9.54 -8.57
C TYR A 143 8.41 9.38 -9.47
N ASN A 144 9.26 8.38 -9.21
CA ASN A 144 10.57 8.25 -9.86
C ASN A 144 10.76 6.93 -10.63
N GLY A 145 9.81 6.00 -10.56
CA GLY A 145 9.86 4.73 -11.28
C GLY A 145 10.77 3.69 -10.65
N ARG A 146 11.14 3.82 -9.38
CA ARG A 146 11.79 2.74 -8.64
C ARG A 146 10.78 1.64 -8.32
N LEU A 147 11.24 0.40 -8.44
CA LEU A 147 10.47 -0.81 -8.26
C LEU A 147 11.17 -1.72 -7.26
N TRP A 148 10.37 -2.39 -6.43
CA TRP A 148 10.83 -3.44 -5.53
C TRP A 148 9.94 -4.67 -5.66
N GLN A 149 10.56 -5.83 -5.53
CA GLN A 149 9.85 -7.07 -5.27
C GLN A 149 9.64 -7.18 -3.75
N VAL A 150 8.38 -7.31 -3.35
CA VAL A 150 7.98 -7.50 -1.95
C VAL A 150 7.49 -8.93 -1.79
N GLN A 151 8.03 -9.65 -0.81
CA GLN A 151 7.61 -11.00 -0.48
C GLN A 151 7.15 -11.09 0.97
N TYR A 152 6.04 -11.81 1.16
CA TYR A 152 5.51 -12.16 2.47
C TYR A 152 5.50 -13.69 2.66
N SER A 153 5.28 -14.16 3.90
CA SER A 153 5.42 -15.58 4.25
C SER A 153 4.49 -15.99 5.38
N THR A 154 3.92 -17.19 5.31
CA THR A 154 3.06 -17.75 6.38
C THR A 154 3.75 -18.83 7.21
N GLN A 155 4.99 -19.19 6.86
CA GLN A 155 5.72 -20.26 7.53
C GLN A 155 6.86 -19.71 8.38
N ASP A 156 7.62 -18.79 7.80
CA ASP A 156 8.85 -18.25 8.41
C ASP A 156 8.98 -16.77 8.05
N LEU A 157 9.07 -15.93 9.08
CA LEU A 157 9.18 -14.47 8.93
C LEU A 157 10.58 -14.04 8.44
N ASP A 158 11.57 -14.92 8.47
CA ASP A 158 12.89 -14.65 7.89
C ASP A 158 12.84 -14.61 6.35
N ASN A 159 11.77 -15.14 5.74
CA ASN A 159 11.53 -15.08 4.30
C ASN A 159 10.83 -13.79 3.83
N LEU A 160 10.56 -12.84 4.73
CA LEU A 160 10.04 -11.53 4.38
C LEU A 160 11.15 -10.67 3.77
N PHE A 161 10.90 -10.08 2.61
CA PHE A 161 11.85 -9.14 2.03
C PHE A 161 11.20 -8.09 1.12
N CYS A 162 11.90 -6.98 0.97
CA CYS A 162 11.62 -5.94 -0.02
C CYS A 162 12.93 -5.58 -0.72
N ILE A 163 13.11 -6.07 -1.95
CA ILE A 163 14.38 -5.99 -2.68
C ILE A 163 14.20 -5.23 -4.00
N PRO A 164 15.15 -4.37 -4.39
CA PRO A 164 15.00 -3.56 -5.60
C PRO A 164 14.97 -4.43 -6.86
N ILE A 165 14.14 -4.05 -7.83
CA ILE A 165 14.18 -4.54 -9.22
C ILE A 165 15.12 -3.65 -10.04
N ASN A 166 15.13 -2.35 -9.79
CA ASN A 166 16.05 -1.40 -10.38
C ASN A 166 16.78 -0.57 -9.32
N LYS A 167 18.08 -0.38 -9.55
CA LYS A 167 18.94 0.34 -8.62
C LYS A 167 18.67 1.84 -8.62
N TYR A 168 18.46 2.41 -9.81
CA TYR A 168 18.40 3.85 -10.04
C TYR A 168 16.98 4.31 -10.34
N GLU A 169 16.70 5.56 -9.98
CA GLU A 169 15.51 6.28 -10.40
C GLU A 169 15.48 6.41 -11.93
N LEU A 170 14.29 6.35 -12.51
CA LEU A 170 14.09 6.53 -13.95
C LEU A 170 13.86 8.00 -14.31
N VAL A 171 13.33 8.78 -13.36
CA VAL A 171 13.10 10.22 -13.46
C VAL A 171 13.43 10.87 -12.11
N GLU A 172 14.22 11.95 -12.14
CA GLU A 172 14.58 12.75 -10.97
C GLU A 172 13.62 13.94 -10.77
N ASN A 173 13.52 14.45 -9.53
CA ASN A 173 12.86 15.73 -9.20
C ASN A 173 11.40 15.87 -9.63
N ASN A 174 10.66 14.76 -9.72
CA ASN A 174 9.24 14.81 -10.03
C ASN A 174 8.40 14.98 -8.74
N GLU A 175 7.31 15.75 -8.84
CA GLU A 175 6.52 16.19 -7.69
C GLU A 175 5.16 15.46 -7.55
N ARG A 176 4.81 14.57 -8.49
CA ARG A 176 3.52 13.86 -8.52
C ARG A 176 3.63 12.41 -9.00
N CYS A 177 2.61 11.58 -8.82
CA CYS A 177 2.58 10.25 -9.42
C CYS A 177 2.50 10.35 -10.96
N ILE A 178 3.42 9.70 -11.66
CA ILE A 178 3.50 9.67 -13.13
C ILE A 178 3.76 8.28 -13.69
N PHE A 179 3.94 7.27 -12.85
CA PHE A 179 4.24 5.91 -13.29
C PHE A 179 3.07 4.98 -13.01
N SER A 180 2.77 4.12 -13.99
CA SER A 180 1.78 3.05 -13.87
C SER A 180 2.35 1.71 -14.36
N ILE A 181 1.89 0.61 -13.77
CA ILE A 181 2.27 -0.75 -14.17
C ILE A 181 1.17 -1.38 -15.01
N GLN A 182 1.56 -2.03 -16.11
CA GLN A 182 0.68 -2.84 -16.94
C GLN A 182 1.15 -4.31 -16.96
N PRO A 183 0.28 -5.28 -16.67
CA PRO A 183 0.62 -6.71 -16.72
C PRO A 183 0.83 -7.20 -18.16
N LEU A 184 1.67 -8.21 -18.32
CA LEU A 184 1.84 -8.97 -19.56
C LEU A 184 1.26 -10.38 -19.43
N THR A 185 1.23 -11.13 -20.53
CA THR A 185 0.90 -12.56 -20.53
C THR A 185 1.84 -13.38 -19.64
N SER A 186 3.08 -12.92 -19.45
CA SER A 186 4.02 -13.54 -18.52
C SER A 186 3.75 -13.06 -17.09
N MET A 187 3.57 -14.00 -16.16
CA MET A 187 3.39 -13.71 -14.74
C MET A 187 4.56 -12.94 -14.09
N TYR A 188 5.74 -13.00 -14.70
CA TYR A 188 6.97 -12.38 -14.20
C TYR A 188 7.26 -11.01 -14.80
N GLN A 189 6.71 -10.71 -15.98
CA GLN A 189 7.09 -9.52 -16.76
C GLN A 189 5.95 -8.52 -16.85
N TYR A 190 6.31 -7.24 -16.82
CA TYR A 190 5.36 -6.14 -16.79
C TYR A 190 5.92 -4.97 -17.61
N TYR A 191 5.03 -4.07 -18.03
CA TYR A 191 5.43 -2.74 -18.46
C TYR A 191 5.31 -1.76 -17.30
N LEU A 192 6.26 -0.84 -17.24
CA LEU A 192 6.19 0.40 -16.49
C LEU A 192 6.06 1.53 -17.50
N ILE A 193 5.07 2.40 -17.33
CA ILE A 193 4.76 3.48 -18.27
C ILE A 193 4.86 4.81 -17.53
N ASN A 194 5.55 5.78 -18.12
CA ASN A 194 5.46 7.17 -17.71
C ASN A 194 4.21 7.78 -18.36
N ASP A 195 3.19 8.04 -17.57
CA ASP A 195 1.88 8.51 -18.01
C ASP A 195 1.92 9.92 -18.63
N ASN A 196 3.01 10.68 -18.43
CA ASN A 196 3.18 12.01 -19.04
C ASN A 196 3.89 11.96 -20.40
N THR A 197 4.95 11.16 -20.53
CA THR A 197 5.78 11.14 -21.74
C THR A 197 5.41 9.99 -22.69
N GLY A 198 4.73 8.97 -22.19
CA GLY A 198 4.52 7.71 -22.89
C GLY A 198 5.78 6.84 -22.94
N ASP A 199 6.87 7.22 -22.28
CA ASP A 199 8.06 6.37 -22.18
C ASP A 199 7.70 5.07 -21.47
N MET A 200 8.22 3.96 -22.01
CA MET A 200 7.93 2.64 -21.49
C MET A 200 9.21 1.90 -21.12
N TRP A 201 9.11 1.09 -20.09
CA TRP A 201 10.11 0.12 -19.70
C TRP A 201 9.45 -1.24 -19.57
N LYS A 202 10.17 -2.29 -19.96
CA LYS A 202 9.83 -3.66 -19.63
C LYS A 202 10.66 -4.08 -18.41
N PHE A 203 10.04 -4.70 -17.43
CA PHE A 203 10.76 -5.20 -16.25
C PHE A 203 10.30 -6.59 -15.84
N GLN A 204 11.11 -7.25 -15.02
CA GLN A 204 10.85 -8.59 -14.51
C GLN A 204 11.25 -8.72 -13.05
N TRP A 205 10.41 -9.41 -12.27
CA TRP A 205 10.73 -9.88 -10.92
C TRP A 205 11.08 -11.39 -10.95
N SER A 206 11.70 -11.94 -9.89
CA SER A 206 12.16 -13.34 -9.93
C SER A 206 12.15 -14.07 -8.57
N THR A 207 12.00 -15.40 -8.64
CA THR A 207 12.27 -16.33 -7.52
C THR A 207 13.66 -16.98 -7.58
N LYS A 208 14.41 -16.75 -8.67
CA LYS A 208 15.70 -17.41 -8.97
C LYS A 208 16.94 -16.58 -8.61
N GLY A 209 16.75 -15.44 -7.95
CA GLY A 209 17.82 -14.51 -7.58
C GLY A 209 17.94 -13.27 -8.47
N ASP A 210 18.95 -12.46 -8.19
CA ASP A 210 19.18 -11.10 -8.69
C ASP A 210 19.40 -11.05 -10.21
N ASP A 211 20.09 -12.05 -10.78
CA ASP A 211 20.41 -12.11 -12.21
C ASP A 211 19.17 -12.17 -13.12
N TYR A 212 18.00 -12.44 -12.53
CA TYR A 212 16.72 -12.54 -13.24
C TYR A 212 15.77 -11.37 -12.94
N ARG A 213 16.20 -10.40 -12.12
CA ARG A 213 15.47 -9.15 -11.84
C ARG A 213 16.09 -8.02 -12.66
N TRP A 214 15.31 -7.42 -13.53
CA TRP A 214 15.82 -6.42 -14.47
C TRP A 214 14.73 -5.45 -14.90
N ILE A 215 15.17 -4.31 -15.42
CA ILE A 215 14.35 -3.34 -16.14
C ILE A 215 15.12 -2.83 -17.36
N GLU A 216 14.43 -2.68 -18.47
CA GLU A 216 15.00 -2.19 -19.73
C GLU A 216 14.04 -1.19 -20.37
N ARG A 217 14.57 -0.09 -20.90
CA ARG A 217 13.75 0.88 -21.63
C ARG A 217 13.30 0.27 -22.95
N PHE A 218 12.01 0.35 -23.22
CA PHE A 218 11.41 -0.11 -24.48
C PHE A 218 11.84 0.86 -25.60
N ARG A 219 12.24 0.32 -26.75
CA ARG A 219 12.67 1.09 -27.92
C ARG A 219 11.52 1.34 -28.87
#